data_AF-A0A7C3EXV5-F1
#
_entry.id   AF-A0A7C3EXV5-F1
#
_cell.length_a   1.000
_cell.length_b   1.000
_cell.length_c   1.000
_cell.angle_alpha   90.00
_cell.angle_beta   90.00
_cell.angle_gamma   90.00
#
_symmetry.space_group_name_H-M   'P 1'
#
loop_
_entity.id
_entity.type
_entity.pdbx_description
1 polymer ?
#
loop_
_entity_poly.entity_id
_entity_poly.type
_entity_poly.pdbx_seq_one_letter_code
_entity_poly.pdbx_strand_id
1 'polypeptide(L)'
;MLKRDIKILNISKGLVFSITYEMSDNYLTTLLLIHSNNSSIEFEQRSLKNPYDIHGFNVTWMLCDELVDIGILVEDYESFNVRYVITPLGLQIINKIKKL
;
A
#
# COMPACT_ATOMS: atom_id res chain seq x y z
N MET A 1 6.76 -0.21 -18.58
CA MET A 1 6.20 0.01 -17.23
C MET A 1 5.21 1.15 -17.36
N LEU A 2 3.91 0.89 -17.25
CA LEU A 2 2.91 1.96 -17.30
C LEU A 2 2.92 2.65 -15.94
N LYS A 3 2.85 3.98 -15.96
CA LYS A 3 2.83 4.84 -14.79
C LYS A 3 1.51 5.59 -14.82
N ARG A 4 0.81 5.62 -13.69
CA ARG A 4 -0.49 6.31 -13.56
C ARG A 4 -0.36 7.45 -12.56
N ASP A 5 -0.78 8.64 -12.97
CA ASP A 5 -0.85 9.81 -12.11
C ASP A 5 -2.17 9.81 -11.33
N ILE A 6 -2.10 9.59 -10.02
CA ILE A 6 -3.24 9.60 -9.12
C ILE A 6 -3.24 10.89 -8.32
N LYS A 7 -4.14 11.81 -8.66
CA LYS A 7 -4.32 13.08 -7.92
C LYS A 7 -5.31 12.92 -6.77
N ILE A 8 -4.93 13.18 -5.54
CA ILE A 8 -5.79 13.14 -4.34
C ILE A 8 -5.90 14.54 -3.76
N LEU A 9 -7.11 14.95 -3.36
CA LEU A 9 -7.32 16.16 -2.59
C LEU A 9 -7.19 15.84 -1.11
N ASN A 10 -6.21 16.44 -0.44
CA ASN A 10 -6.05 16.34 1.00
C ASN A 10 -6.43 17.68 1.63
N ILE A 11 -7.26 17.63 2.66
CA ILE A 11 -7.74 18.80 3.39
C ILE A 11 -7.20 18.69 4.81
N SER A 12 -6.17 19.48 5.14
CA SER A 12 -5.62 19.55 6.49
C SER A 12 -5.67 20.99 6.97
N LYS A 13 -6.30 21.21 8.14
CA LYS A 13 -6.38 22.53 8.80
C LYS A 13 -6.86 23.68 7.90
N GLY A 14 -7.84 23.43 7.02
CA GLY A 14 -8.41 24.44 6.12
C GLY A 14 -7.60 24.73 4.85
N LEU A 15 -6.45 24.07 4.66
CA LEU A 15 -5.68 24.12 3.42
C LEU A 15 -6.04 22.90 2.55
N VAL A 16 -6.37 23.17 1.29
CA VAL A 16 -6.58 22.14 0.26
C VAL A 16 -5.30 22.04 -0.56
N PHE A 17 -4.68 20.87 -0.56
CA PHE A 17 -3.54 20.57 -1.43
C PHE A 17 -3.84 19.32 -2.23
N SER A 18 -3.36 19.29 -3.47
CA SER A 18 -3.44 18.10 -4.30
C SER A 18 -2.12 17.35 -4.28
N ILE A 19 -2.14 16.09 -3.87
CA ILE A 19 -0.99 15.19 -3.94
C ILE A 19 -1.14 14.35 -5.20
N THR A 20 -0.13 14.34 -6.05
CA THR A 20 -0.07 13.45 -7.22
C THR A 20 0.88 12.31 -6.92
N TYR A 21 0.41 11.08 -7.06
CA TYR A 21 1.22 9.88 -6.93
C TYR A 21 1.48 9.29 -8.32
N GLU A 22 2.74 9.09 -8.65
CA GLU A 22 3.13 8.31 -9.82
C GLU A 22 3.24 6.85 -9.40
N MET A 23 2.22 6.04 -9.69
CA MET A 23 2.18 4.63 -9.30
C MET A 23 2.51 3.74 -10.49
N SER A 24 3.53 2.90 -10.34
CA SER A 24 3.80 1.79 -11.25
C SER A 24 2.72 0.71 -11.13
N ASP A 25 2.59 -0.11 -12.17
CA ASP A 25 1.67 -1.27 -12.18
C ASP A 25 1.92 -2.23 -11.00
N ASN A 26 3.16 -2.34 -10.52
CA ASN A 26 3.52 -3.20 -9.39
C ASN A 26 2.96 -2.68 -8.07
N TYR A 27 3.06 -1.37 -7.80
CA TYR A 27 2.45 -0.77 -6.60
C TYR A 27 0.93 -0.85 -6.66
N LEU A 28 0.36 -0.62 -7.84
CA LEU A 28 -1.08 -0.71 -8.04
C LEU A 28 -1.58 -2.13 -7.74
N THR A 29 -0.93 -3.13 -8.32
CA THR A 29 -1.26 -4.55 -8.12
C THR A 29 -1.12 -4.92 -6.65
N THR A 30 -0.02 -4.51 -6.00
CA THR A 30 0.22 -4.73 -4.58
C THR A 30 -0.91 -4.13 -3.73
N LEU A 31 -1.25 -2.87 -3.94
CA LEU A 31 -2.27 -2.18 -3.16
C LEU A 31 -3.66 -2.83 -3.33
N LEU A 32 -4.00 -3.26 -4.55
CA LEU A 32 -5.26 -3.96 -4.81
C LEU A 32 -5.30 -5.36 -4.17
N LEU A 33 -4.18 -6.10 -4.17
CA LEU A 33 -4.07 -7.39 -3.50
C LEU A 33 -4.26 -7.26 -1.98
N ILE A 34 -3.55 -6.33 -1.34
CA ILE A 34 -3.71 -6.04 0.09
C ILE A 34 -5.16 -5.69 0.41
N HIS A 35 -5.78 -4.85 -0.41
CA HIS A 35 -7.18 -4.47 -0.22
C HIS A 35 -8.14 -5.66 -0.32
N SER A 36 -7.90 -6.57 -1.27
CA SER A 36 -8.68 -7.80 -1.41
C SER A 36 -8.47 -8.77 -0.25
N ASN A 37 -7.31 -8.72 0.41
CA ASN A 37 -6.98 -9.52 1.58
C ASN A 37 -7.36 -8.82 2.89
N ASN A 38 -8.63 -8.43 3.03
CA ASN A 38 -9.15 -7.74 4.23
C ASN A 38 -8.37 -6.47 4.61
N SER A 39 -7.78 -5.79 3.62
CA SER A 39 -6.99 -4.57 3.80
C SER A 39 -5.72 -4.73 4.63
N SER A 40 -5.18 -5.96 4.72
CA SER A 40 -3.88 -6.22 5.35
C SER A 40 -3.11 -7.34 4.68
N ILE A 41 -1.80 -7.43 4.93
CA ILE A 41 -0.94 -8.52 4.45
C ILE A 41 0.16 -8.79 5.48
N GLU A 42 0.68 -10.01 5.55
CA GLU A 42 1.57 -10.44 6.63
C GLU A 42 2.84 -11.09 6.10
N PHE A 43 3.96 -10.81 6.76
CA PHE A 43 5.27 -11.33 6.41
C PHE A 43 5.97 -11.92 7.63
N GLU A 44 6.59 -13.08 7.44
CA GLU A 44 7.44 -13.68 8.46
C GLU A 44 8.82 -12.97 8.45
N GLN A 45 9.09 -12.20 9.50
CA GLN A 45 10.41 -11.62 9.82
C GLN A 45 11.16 -10.88 8.69
N ARG A 46 10.47 -10.23 7.73
CA ARG A 46 11.10 -9.54 6.57
C ARG A 46 12.29 -10.33 5.98
N SER A 47 12.11 -11.63 5.84
CA SER A 47 13.21 -12.50 5.44
C SER A 47 13.61 -12.21 4.00
N LEU A 48 14.89 -11.94 3.74
CA LEU A 48 15.40 -11.88 2.35
C LEU A 48 15.38 -13.26 1.66
N LYS A 49 15.35 -14.35 2.44
CA LYS A 49 15.22 -15.71 1.90
C LYS A 49 13.79 -16.02 1.45
N ASN A 50 12.81 -15.40 2.09
CA ASN A 50 11.41 -15.49 1.72
C ASN A 50 10.78 -14.09 1.78
N PRO A 51 10.96 -13.28 0.72
CA PRO A 51 10.53 -11.89 0.73
C PRO A 51 9.01 -11.73 0.54
N TYR A 52 8.30 -12.82 0.28
CA TYR A 52 6.89 -12.82 -0.09
C TYR A 52 5.98 -12.98 1.12
N ASP A 53 4.72 -12.58 0.94
CA ASP A 53 3.67 -12.72 1.94
C ASP A 53 3.42 -14.19 2.34
N ILE A 54 3.03 -14.39 3.60
CA ILE A 54 2.82 -15.72 4.20
C ILE A 54 1.61 -16.45 3.60
N HIS A 55 0.65 -15.73 3.02
CA HIS A 55 -0.56 -16.28 2.40
C HIS A 55 -0.37 -16.59 0.90
N GLY A 56 0.84 -16.41 0.37
CA GLY A 56 1.18 -16.75 -1.01
C GLY A 56 0.77 -15.70 -2.03
N PHE A 57 0.42 -14.48 -1.59
CA PHE A 57 0.30 -13.36 -2.51
C PHE A 57 1.68 -12.97 -3.03
N ASN A 58 1.81 -12.72 -4.34
CA ASN A 58 3.07 -12.28 -4.96
C ASN A 58 3.34 -10.79 -4.66
N VAL A 59 3.40 -10.46 -3.37
CA VAL A 59 3.68 -9.14 -2.80
C VAL A 59 4.92 -9.30 -1.94
N THR A 60 5.85 -8.36 -2.03
CA THR A 60 7.08 -8.37 -1.21
C THR A 60 7.01 -7.32 -0.12
N TRP A 61 7.65 -7.58 1.03
CA TRP A 61 7.71 -6.61 2.12
C TRP A 61 8.44 -5.32 1.71
N MET A 62 9.37 -5.39 0.75
CA MET A 62 10.07 -4.21 0.20
C MET A 62 9.10 -3.25 -0.49
N LEU A 63 8.15 -3.77 -1.28
CA LEU A 63 7.11 -2.94 -1.88
C LEU A 63 6.17 -2.36 -0.82
N CYS A 64 5.91 -3.10 0.26
CA CYS A 64 5.11 -2.62 1.36
C CYS A 64 5.82 -1.49 2.14
N ASP A 65 7.13 -1.59 2.40
CA ASP A 65 7.94 -0.54 3.03
C ASP A 65 7.89 0.77 2.21
N GLU A 66 8.04 0.68 0.90
CA GLU A 66 7.92 1.85 0.01
C GLU A 66 6.53 2.50 0.06
N LEU A 67 5.47 1.69 0.24
CA LEU A 67 4.10 2.20 0.41
C LEU A 67 3.85 2.79 1.81
N VAL A 68 4.61 2.35 2.82
CA VAL A 68 4.63 2.96 4.16
C VAL A 68 5.29 4.33 4.12
N ASP A 69 6.41 4.46 3.41
CA ASP A 69 7.15 5.73 3.28
C ASP A 69 6.29 6.88 2.71
N ILE A 70 5.30 6.54 1.87
CA ILE A 70 4.36 7.50 1.28
C ILE A 70 2.99 7.55 1.97
N GLY A 71 2.84 6.86 3.12
CA GLY A 71 1.66 6.90 3.98
C GLY A 71 0.44 6.15 3.46
N ILE A 72 0.60 5.28 2.47
CA ILE A 72 -0.49 4.44 1.91
C ILE A 72 -0.75 3.23 2.79
N LEU A 73 0.30 2.65 3.35
CA LEU A 73 0.25 1.58 4.33
C LEU A 73 0.78 2.09 5.69
N VAL A 74 0.45 1.35 6.74
CA VAL A 74 1.12 1.43 8.05
C VAL A 74 1.58 0.04 8.45
N GLU A 75 2.66 0.00 9.22
CA GLU A 75 3.16 -1.22 9.83
C GLU A 75 2.49 -1.45 11.17
N ASP A 76 2.01 -2.67 11.38
CA ASP A 76 1.53 -3.18 12.64
C ASP A 76 2.39 -4.40 13.02
N TYR A 77 3.03 -4.31 14.19
CA TYR A 77 3.95 -5.32 14.66
C TYR A 77 3.23 -6.26 15.61
N GLU A 78 2.78 -7.40 15.10
CA GLU A 78 2.23 -8.48 15.91
C GLU A 78 3.27 -9.62 16.03
N SER A 79 3.94 -9.69 17.19
CA SER A 79 4.90 -10.75 17.52
C SER A 79 6.11 -10.82 16.57
N PHE A 80 6.37 -11.99 15.93
CA PHE A 80 7.48 -12.24 15.00
C PHE A 80 7.14 -11.89 13.54
N ASN A 81 5.88 -11.48 13.27
CA ASN A 81 5.41 -11.14 11.94
C ASN A 81 5.30 -9.62 11.81
N VAL A 82 5.46 -9.16 10.57
CA VAL A 82 5.17 -7.77 10.21
C VAL A 82 3.89 -7.76 9.40
N ARG A 83 2.88 -7.04 9.90
CA ARG A 83 1.61 -6.85 9.22
C ARG A 83 1.58 -5.45 8.61
N TYR A 84 1.17 -5.34 7.36
CA TYR A 84 0.94 -4.05 6.71
C TYR A 84 -0.55 -3.84 6.52
N VAL A 85 -1.04 -2.67 6.88
CA VAL A 85 -2.48 -2.33 6.87
C VAL A 85 -2.71 -1.08 6.03
N ILE A 86 -3.78 -1.07 5.24
CA ILE A 86 -4.15 0.10 4.42
C ILE A 86 -4.60 1.26 5.30
N THR A 87 -4.03 2.44 5.06
CA THR A 87 -4.44 3.67 5.75
C THR A 87 -5.73 4.25 5.13
N PRO A 88 -6.39 5.20 5.81
CA PRO A 88 -7.48 5.97 5.20
C PRO A 88 -7.09 6.65 3.88
N LEU A 89 -5.83 7.08 3.75
CA LEU A 89 -5.30 7.65 2.50
C LEU A 89 -5.19 6.57 1.41
N GLY A 90 -4.61 5.41 1.72
CA GLY A 90 -4.55 4.28 0.80
C GLY A 90 -5.93 3.83 0.33
N LEU A 91 -6.94 3.84 1.21
CA LEU A 91 -8.32 3.52 0.85
C LEU A 91 -8.92 4.55 -0.12
N GLN A 92 -8.63 5.86 0.07
CA GLN A 92 -9.05 6.88 -0.89
C GLN A 92 -8.43 6.67 -2.26
N ILE A 93 -7.16 6.27 -2.32
CA ILE A 93 -6.45 5.93 -3.57
C ILE A 93 -7.14 4.78 -4.28
N ILE A 94 -7.41 3.68 -3.58
CA ILE A 94 -8.09 2.50 -4.12
C ILE A 94 -9.47 2.87 -4.68
N ASN A 95 -10.25 3.64 -3.92
CA ASN A 95 -11.57 4.08 -4.35
C ASN A 95 -11.52 4.98 -5.59
N LYS A 96 -10.43 5.73 -5.78
CA LYS A 96 -10.22 6.52 -6.99
C LYS A 96 -9.82 5.65 -8.16
N ILE A 97 -8.91 4.69 -7.96
CA ILE A 97 -8.50 3.71 -8.98
C ILE A 97 -9.70 2.92 -9.50
N LYS A 98 -10.57 2.40 -8.62
CA LYS A 98 -11.74 1.60 -9.01
C LYS A 98 -12.78 2.38 -9.83
N LYS A 99 -12.68 3.71 -9.89
CA LYS A 99 -13.58 4.59 -10.66
C LYS A 99 -12.97 5.08 -11.97
N LEU A 100 -11.70 4.77 -12.23
CA LEU A 100 -10.99 5.04 -13.49
C LEU A 100 -11.17 3.86 -14.45
#